data_AF-A0A1Y1BN88-F1
#
_entry.id   AF-A0A1Y1BN88-F1
#
_cell.length_a   1.000
_cell.length_b   1.000
_cell.length_c   1.000
_cell.angle_alpha   90.00
_cell.angle_beta   90.00
_cell.angle_gamma   90.00
#
_symmetry.space_group_name_H-M   'P 1'
#
loop_
_entity.id
_entity.type
_entity.pdbx_description
1 polymer ?
#
loop_
_entity_poly.entity_id
_entity_poly.type
_entity_poly.pdbx_seq_one_letter_code
_entity_poly.pdbx_strand_id
1 'polypeptide(L)'
;MNAASRTTGRWIAAALRALLPAGRLPGRRPPDASPTSAADAPAAWVMYAEGVAQGLRTVLDGDDAAVCRLRADVGRWADRLADTGDDVPVLPVRAWLDGRGRVTQVDSAPASDPSVDAALRDALVGRAVGTAPPRGMTQPIVMRVTLTGMR
;
A
#
# COMPACT_ATOMS: atom_id res chain seq x y z
N MET A 1 -12.39 38.03 3.05
CA MET A 1 -13.07 37.24 2.01
C MET A 1 -12.74 35.78 2.27
N ASN A 2 -13.72 35.02 2.78
CA ASN A 2 -13.58 33.61 3.13
C ASN A 2 -14.14 32.75 2.00
N ALA A 3 -13.31 31.92 1.40
CA ALA A 3 -13.73 30.77 0.59
C ALA A 3 -12.62 29.71 0.63
N ALA A 4 -12.34 29.18 1.83
CA ALA A 4 -11.65 27.91 1.95
C ALA A 4 -12.68 26.84 1.62
N SER A 5 -12.72 26.41 0.36
CA SER A 5 -13.45 25.22 -0.07
C SER A 5 -12.92 24.03 0.72
N ARG A 6 -13.62 23.67 1.79
CA ARG A 6 -13.41 22.41 2.50
C ARG A 6 -13.99 21.32 1.61
N THR A 7 -13.17 20.81 0.69
CA THR A 7 -13.44 19.55 0.01
C THR A 7 -13.51 18.49 1.10
N THR A 8 -14.72 18.01 1.44
CA THR A 8 -14.93 16.87 2.34
C THR A 8 -14.33 15.64 1.66
N GLY A 9 -13.03 15.41 1.85
CA GLY A 9 -12.28 14.36 1.17
C GLY A 9 -12.55 13.00 1.79
N ARG A 10 -12.84 12.00 0.95
CA ARG A 10 -12.67 10.59 1.33
C ARG A 10 -11.24 10.40 1.82
N TRP A 11 -11.08 9.89 3.03
CA TRP A 11 -9.78 9.62 3.61
C TRP A 11 -9.40 8.17 3.32
N ILE A 12 -8.11 7.90 3.18
CA ILE A 12 -7.62 6.55 2.97
C ILE A 12 -7.24 5.99 4.35
N ALA A 13 -8.04 5.08 4.89
CA ALA A 13 -7.65 4.26 6.03
C ALA A 13 -6.79 3.09 5.55
N ALA A 14 -5.54 2.96 5.97
CA ALA A 14 -4.85 1.68 5.80
C ALA A 14 -5.28 0.72 6.92
N ALA A 15 -5.98 -0.37 6.58
CA ALA A 15 -6.28 -1.47 7.51
C ALA A 15 -5.37 -2.64 7.14
N LEU A 16 -4.32 -2.84 7.92
CA LEU A 16 -3.18 -3.66 7.51
C LEU A 16 -3.27 -5.09 8.01
N ARG A 17 -2.95 -6.02 7.11
CA ARG A 17 -2.79 -7.42 7.45
C ARG A 17 -1.55 -7.91 6.72
N ALA A 18 -0.44 -8.02 7.45
CA ALA A 18 0.85 -8.45 6.91
C ALA A 18 0.76 -9.90 6.45
N LEU A 19 0.90 -10.13 5.15
CA LEU A 19 1.04 -11.47 4.58
C LEU A 19 2.45 -11.55 4.01
N LEU A 20 3.26 -12.45 4.56
CA LEU A 20 4.69 -12.55 4.25
C LEU A 20 4.93 -13.82 3.42
N PRO A 21 5.81 -13.82 2.42
CA PRO A 21 6.01 -15.00 1.59
C PRO A 21 6.76 -16.14 2.31
N ALA A 22 6.31 -17.38 2.08
CA ALA A 22 7.04 -18.59 2.49
C ALA A 22 8.34 -18.71 1.70
N GLY A 23 9.44 -18.97 2.39
CA GLY A 23 10.78 -19.01 1.78
C GLY A 23 11.08 -20.28 0.97
N ARG A 24 11.89 -20.12 -0.08
CA ARG A 24 13.11 -20.91 -0.28
C ARG A 24 14.08 -20.24 -1.27
N LEU A 25 15.33 -20.09 -0.80
CA LEU A 25 16.69 -20.04 -1.42
C LEU A 25 16.90 -19.79 -2.94
N PRO A 26 18.11 -19.31 -3.34
CA PRO A 26 18.31 -18.39 -4.46
C PRO A 26 18.43 -19.09 -5.80
N GLY A 27 18.02 -18.40 -6.86
CA GLY A 27 18.48 -18.74 -8.22
C GLY A 27 17.50 -18.46 -9.34
N ARG A 28 16.21 -18.24 -9.07
CA ARG A 28 15.26 -17.92 -10.14
C ARG A 28 14.09 -17.14 -9.57
N ARG A 29 13.81 -15.98 -10.16
CA ARG A 29 12.60 -15.19 -9.91
C ARG A 29 11.38 -16.11 -10.10
N PRO A 30 10.59 -16.44 -9.06
CA PRO A 30 9.31 -17.09 -9.28
C PRO A 30 8.28 -16.01 -9.62
N PRO A 31 7.50 -16.16 -10.70
CA PRO A 31 6.15 -15.62 -10.68
C PRO A 31 5.37 -16.41 -9.61
N ASP A 32 4.58 -15.71 -8.80
CA ASP A 32 3.62 -16.31 -7.86
C ASP A 32 4.19 -17.12 -6.68
N ALA A 33 4.94 -16.46 -5.80
CA ALA A 33 5.10 -16.93 -4.43
C ALA A 33 3.78 -16.74 -3.65
N SER A 34 3.12 -17.83 -3.27
CA SER A 34 1.90 -17.80 -2.46
C SER A 34 2.17 -17.17 -1.07
N PRO A 35 1.34 -16.24 -0.60
CA PRO A 35 1.53 -15.58 0.69
C PRO A 35 1.34 -16.56 1.88
N THR A 36 2.25 -16.53 2.85
CA THR A 36 2.07 -17.16 4.17
C THR A 36 1.21 -16.26 5.06
N SER A 37 0.33 -16.88 5.83
CA SER A 37 -0.59 -16.18 6.74
C SER A 37 0.18 -15.45 7.84
N ALA A 38 -0.31 -14.27 8.27
CA ALA A 38 0.26 -13.49 9.37
C ALA A 38 0.49 -14.31 10.65
N ALA A 39 -0.32 -15.36 10.84
CA ALA A 39 -0.27 -16.25 12.00
C ALA A 39 1.01 -17.11 12.07
N ASP A 40 1.67 -17.36 10.94
CA ASP A 40 2.85 -18.22 10.86
C ASP A 40 4.16 -17.41 10.74
N ALA A 41 4.06 -16.08 10.76
CA ALA A 41 5.21 -15.18 10.63
C ALA A 41 5.93 -14.97 11.97
N PRO A 42 7.28 -14.84 11.96
CA PRO A 42 8.02 -14.33 13.10
C PRO A 42 7.49 -12.96 13.55
N ALA A 43 7.29 -12.78 14.85
CA ALA A 43 6.76 -11.53 15.43
C ALA A 43 7.54 -10.28 15.00
N ALA A 44 8.86 -10.39 14.85
CA ALA A 44 9.71 -9.30 14.35
C ALA A 44 9.35 -8.85 12.93
N TRP A 45 8.88 -9.76 12.07
CA TRP A 45 8.45 -9.41 10.72
C TRP A 45 7.07 -8.75 10.72
N VAL A 46 6.17 -9.19 11.62
CA VAL A 46 4.86 -8.56 11.81
C VAL A 46 5.02 -7.11 12.28
N MET A 47 5.81 -6.89 13.35
CA MET A 47 6.09 -5.52 13.84
C MET A 47 6.74 -4.65 12.78
N TYR A 48 7.66 -5.22 11.98
CA TYR A 48 8.28 -4.47 10.90
C TYR A 48 7.26 -4.07 9.81
N ALA A 49 6.40 -5.00 9.39
CA ALA A 49 5.36 -4.72 8.41
C ALA A 49 4.37 -3.64 8.91
N GLU A 50 4.02 -3.65 10.19
CA GLU A 50 3.23 -2.59 10.82
C GLU A 50 3.95 -1.24 10.79
N GLY A 51 5.25 -1.21 11.10
CA GLY A 51 6.07 0.00 11.03
C GLY A 51 6.17 0.60 9.63
N VAL A 52 6.44 -0.23 8.62
CA VAL A 52 6.44 0.18 7.20
C VAL A 52 5.10 0.77 6.82
N ALA A 53 4.03 0.15 7.29
CA ALA A 53 2.70 0.56 6.94
C ALA A 53 2.28 1.90 7.57
N GLN A 54 2.72 2.15 8.80
CA GLN A 54 2.60 3.46 9.42
C GLN A 54 3.41 4.50 8.66
N GLY A 55 4.64 4.18 8.23
CA GLY A 55 5.46 5.08 7.41
C GLY A 55 4.82 5.41 6.06
N LEU A 56 4.23 4.40 5.40
CA LEU A 56 3.45 4.60 4.17
C LEU A 56 2.22 5.47 4.41
N ARG A 57 1.50 5.27 5.52
CA ARG A 57 0.38 6.14 5.89
C ARG A 57 0.84 7.58 6.06
N THR A 58 1.95 7.84 6.75
CA THR A 58 2.52 9.20 6.87
C THR A 58 2.87 9.81 5.51
N VAL A 59 3.42 9.04 4.58
CA VAL A 59 3.65 9.52 3.20
C VAL A 59 2.33 9.86 2.52
N LEU A 60 1.33 8.98 2.62
CA LEU A 60 0.01 9.13 2.01
C LEU A 60 -0.85 10.22 2.66
N ASP A 61 -0.53 10.64 3.89
CA ASP A 61 -1.13 11.76 4.61
C ASP A 61 -0.49 13.11 4.21
N GLY A 62 0.66 13.11 3.53
CA GLY A 62 1.31 14.32 3.03
C GLY A 62 0.60 14.96 1.82
N ASP A 63 0.91 16.21 1.51
CA ASP A 63 0.22 16.99 0.46
C ASP A 63 1.04 17.19 -0.83
N ASP A 64 2.01 16.32 -1.07
CA ASP A 64 2.78 16.31 -2.32
C ASP A 64 1.85 16.05 -3.54
N ALA A 65 2.16 16.68 -4.67
CA ALA A 65 1.36 16.57 -5.88
C ALA A 65 1.13 15.13 -6.37
N ALA A 66 2.10 14.22 -6.17
CA ALA A 66 1.95 12.81 -6.51
C ALA A 66 0.95 12.11 -5.58
N VAL A 67 0.97 12.43 -4.28
CA VAL A 67 0.04 11.89 -3.28
C VAL A 67 -1.38 12.41 -3.52
N CYS A 68 -1.53 13.70 -3.84
CA CYS A 68 -2.82 14.28 -4.23
C CYS A 68 -3.40 13.62 -5.49
N ARG A 69 -2.57 13.35 -6.50
CA ARG A 69 -2.98 12.61 -7.70
C ARG A 69 -3.46 11.20 -7.37
N LEU A 70 -2.69 10.46 -6.56
CA LEU A 70 -3.07 9.13 -6.10
C LEU A 70 -4.42 9.13 -5.37
N ARG A 71 -4.64 10.06 -4.42
CA ARG A 71 -5.93 10.17 -3.72
C ARG A 71 -7.10 10.40 -4.69
N ALA A 72 -6.90 11.24 -5.71
CA ALA A 72 -7.92 11.50 -6.72
C ALA A 72 -8.20 10.28 -7.63
N ASP A 73 -7.16 9.57 -8.05
CA ASP A 73 -7.30 8.34 -8.87
C ASP A 73 -8.01 7.22 -8.10
N VAL A 74 -7.61 7.01 -6.84
CA VAL A 74 -8.23 6.01 -5.98
C VAL A 74 -9.68 6.41 -5.65
N GLY A 75 -9.98 7.69 -5.46
CA GLY A 75 -11.34 8.19 -5.31
C GLY A 75 -12.23 7.85 -6.51
N ARG A 76 -11.75 8.13 -7.74
CA ARG A 76 -12.45 7.79 -8.98
C ARG A 76 -12.64 6.28 -9.18
N TRP A 77 -11.65 5.49 -8.78
CA TRP A 77 -11.77 4.03 -8.79
C TRP A 77 -12.82 3.53 -7.80
N ALA A 78 -12.83 4.08 -6.59
CA ALA A 78 -13.81 3.75 -5.55
C ALA A 78 -15.24 4.16 -5.92
N ASP A 79 -15.44 5.31 -6.59
CA ASP A 79 -16.75 5.73 -7.09
C ASP A 79 -17.29 4.73 -8.12
N ARG A 80 -16.45 4.32 -9.08
CA ARG A 80 -16.83 3.32 -10.08
C ARG A 80 -17.19 1.96 -9.48
N LEU A 81 -16.54 1.57 -8.37
CA LEU A 81 -16.85 0.33 -7.66
C LEU A 81 -18.12 0.45 -6.81
N ALA A 82 -18.41 1.63 -6.26
CA ALA A 82 -19.67 1.86 -5.56
C ALA A 82 -20.88 1.79 -6.51
N ASP A 83 -20.72 2.24 -7.76
CA ASP A 83 -21.74 2.14 -8.81
C ASP A 83 -22.05 0.67 -9.20
N THR A 84 -21.13 -0.27 -8.95
CA THR A 84 -21.37 -1.71 -9.17
C THR A 84 -22.03 -2.41 -8.00
N GLY A 85 -22.25 -1.71 -6.87
CA GLY A 85 -22.90 -2.26 -5.68
C GLY A 85 -21.99 -3.12 -4.80
N ASP A 86 -20.67 -3.08 -5.01
CA ASP A 86 -19.69 -3.83 -4.22
C ASP A 86 -19.42 -3.17 -2.85
N ASP A 87 -19.01 -4.00 -1.89
CA ASP A 87 -18.56 -3.61 -0.55
C ASP A 87 -17.39 -2.60 -0.59
N VAL A 88 -17.13 -1.95 0.57
CA VAL A 88 -16.07 -0.93 0.74
C VAL A 88 -14.79 -1.29 -0.02
N PRO A 89 -14.31 -0.43 -0.96
CA PRO A 89 -13.17 -0.74 -1.79
C PRO A 89 -11.91 -0.99 -0.96
N VAL A 90 -11.32 -2.18 -1.13
CA VAL A 90 -10.03 -2.57 -0.57
C VAL A 90 -9.00 -2.67 -1.70
N LEU A 91 -8.03 -1.77 -1.70
CA LEU A 91 -6.90 -1.80 -2.62
C LEU A 91 -5.75 -2.62 -2.00
N PRO A 92 -5.43 -3.82 -2.52
CA PRO A 92 -4.22 -4.53 -2.11
C PRO A 92 -2.99 -3.79 -2.64
N VAL A 93 -2.02 -3.53 -1.78
CA VAL A 93 -0.74 -2.91 -2.16
C VAL A 93 0.39 -3.86 -1.79
N ARG A 94 1.24 -4.16 -2.76
CA ARG A 94 2.47 -4.94 -2.58
C ARG A 94 3.64 -3.98 -2.66
N ALA A 95 4.50 -3.96 -1.64
CA ALA A 95 5.66 -3.09 -1.58
C ALA A 95 6.95 -3.90 -1.43
N TRP A 96 7.97 -3.52 -2.21
CA TRP A 96 9.34 -4.00 -2.07
C TRP A 96 10.21 -2.87 -1.53
N LEU A 97 11.14 -3.23 -0.66
CA LEU A 97 11.99 -2.31 0.09
C LEU A 97 13.46 -2.66 -0.11
N ASP A 98 14.30 -1.64 -0.28
CA ASP A 98 15.76 -1.81 -0.27
C ASP A 98 16.32 -2.01 1.14
N GLY A 99 17.63 -2.24 1.22
CA GLY A 99 18.37 -2.38 2.49
C GLY A 99 18.43 -1.11 3.35
N ARG A 100 17.76 -0.02 2.95
CA ARG A 100 17.63 1.23 3.72
C ARG A 100 16.16 1.53 4.08
N GLY A 101 15.22 0.66 3.72
CA GLY A 101 13.79 0.87 3.96
C GLY A 101 13.14 1.85 2.98
N ARG A 102 13.73 2.04 1.79
CA ARG A 102 13.10 2.79 0.70
C ARG A 102 12.31 1.86 -0.20
N VAL A 103 11.15 2.32 -0.60
CA VAL A 103 10.30 1.61 -1.54
C VAL A 103 10.97 1.56 -2.92
N THR A 104 11.20 0.37 -3.45
CA THR A 104 11.82 0.15 -4.77
C THR A 104 10.81 -0.25 -5.83
N GLN A 105 9.71 -0.88 -5.40
CA GLN A 105 8.64 -1.31 -6.29
C GLN A 105 7.33 -1.29 -5.50
N VAL A 106 6.25 -0.92 -6.19
CA VAL A 106 4.89 -1.07 -5.70
C VAL A 106 3.99 -1.61 -6.80
N ASP A 107 3.00 -2.38 -6.40
CA ASP A 107 2.03 -3.01 -7.30
C ASP A 107 0.70 -3.16 -6.57
N SER A 108 -0.41 -2.82 -7.23
CA SER A 108 -1.76 -3.16 -6.74
C SER A 108 -2.36 -4.30 -7.56
N ALA A 109 -1.96 -5.52 -7.18
CA ALA A 109 -2.38 -6.78 -7.80
C ALA A 109 -3.92 -6.93 -7.94
N PRO A 110 -4.37 -7.86 -8.80
CA PRO A 110 -4.75 -7.66 -10.19
C PRO A 110 -6.13 -6.95 -10.40
N ALA A 111 -6.66 -6.28 -9.39
CA ALA A 111 -7.99 -5.64 -9.44
C ALA A 111 -7.95 -4.10 -9.51
N SER A 112 -6.77 -3.50 -9.67
CA SER A 112 -6.64 -2.05 -9.72
C SER A 112 -6.65 -1.51 -11.16
N ASP A 113 -7.14 -0.28 -11.30
CA ASP A 113 -7.08 0.48 -12.54
C ASP A 113 -5.60 0.83 -12.86
N PRO A 114 -5.14 0.72 -14.13
CA PRO A 114 -3.77 1.10 -14.50
C PRO A 114 -3.34 2.51 -14.07
N SER A 115 -4.30 3.44 -13.96
CA SER A 115 -4.07 4.80 -13.48
C SER A 115 -3.76 4.83 -11.98
N VAL A 116 -4.42 3.98 -11.19
CA VAL A 116 -4.14 3.80 -9.76
C VAL A 116 -2.76 3.20 -9.57
N ASP A 117 -2.40 2.17 -10.33
CA ASP A 117 -1.05 1.57 -10.29
C ASP A 117 0.05 2.60 -10.64
N ALA A 118 -0.19 3.43 -11.66
CA ALA A 118 0.75 4.47 -12.07
C ALA A 118 0.93 5.55 -10.99
N ALA A 119 -0.18 6.04 -10.42
CA ALA A 119 -0.14 7.02 -9.34
C ALA A 119 0.49 6.46 -8.07
N LEU A 120 0.27 5.17 -7.77
CA LEU A 120 0.89 4.48 -6.63
C LEU A 120 2.41 4.45 -6.78
N ARG A 121 2.89 4.11 -7.99
CA ARG A 121 4.32 4.13 -8.31
C ARG A 121 4.92 5.53 -8.18
N ASP A 122 4.26 6.55 -8.72
CA ASP A 122 4.72 7.95 -8.64
C ASP A 122 4.79 8.46 -7.18
N ALA A 123 3.80 8.11 -6.36
CA ALA A 123 3.73 8.58 -4.98
C ALA A 123 4.75 7.90 -4.05
N LEU A 124 4.99 6.59 -4.25
CA LEU A 124 5.67 5.76 -3.24
C LEU A 124 7.10 5.37 -3.61
N VAL A 125 7.43 5.14 -4.88
CA VAL A 125 8.78 4.67 -5.24
C VAL A 125 9.83 5.71 -4.87
N GLY A 126 10.92 5.27 -4.22
CA GLY A 126 11.99 6.12 -3.70
C GLY A 126 11.73 6.72 -2.32
N ARG A 127 10.48 6.69 -1.81
CA ARG A 127 10.15 7.17 -0.46
C ARG A 127 10.72 6.25 0.59
N ALA A 128 11.29 6.84 1.65
CA ALA A 128 11.70 6.12 2.84
C ALA A 128 10.49 5.94 3.75
N VAL A 129 10.17 4.70 4.12
CA VAL A 129 8.96 4.36 4.90
C VAL A 129 9.26 3.57 6.16
N GLY A 130 10.54 3.40 6.48
CA GLY A 130 11.00 2.68 7.65
C GLY A 130 12.49 2.42 7.59
N THR A 131 12.93 1.42 8.34
CA THR A 131 14.31 0.93 8.36
C THR A 131 14.49 -0.24 7.39
N ALA A 132 15.72 -0.76 7.30
CA ALA A 132 16.01 -1.96 6.52
C ALA A 132 15.12 -3.16 6.95
N PRO A 133 14.65 -3.98 6.00
CA PRO A 133 13.94 -5.21 6.32
C PRO A 133 14.75 -6.12 7.25
N PRO A 134 14.10 -6.77 8.24
CA PRO A 134 14.72 -7.81 9.05
C PRO A 134 15.38 -8.88 8.19
N ARG A 135 16.49 -9.44 8.68
CA ARG A 135 17.21 -10.51 7.97
C ARG A 135 16.27 -11.69 7.68
N GLY A 136 16.32 -12.17 6.44
CA GLY A 136 15.51 -13.31 5.99
C GLY A 136 14.03 -12.99 5.75
N MET A 137 13.57 -11.75 5.96
CA MET A 137 12.19 -11.37 5.68
C MET A 137 11.91 -11.44 4.18
N THR A 138 10.92 -12.24 3.80
CA THR A 138 10.51 -12.37 2.41
C THR A 138 9.68 -11.16 1.97
N GLN A 139 9.82 -10.75 0.71
CA GLN A 139 9.10 -9.63 0.09
C GLN A 139 8.29 -10.14 -1.12
N PRO A 140 7.21 -9.46 -1.55
CA PRO A 140 6.71 -8.16 -1.09
C PRO A 140 6.03 -8.18 0.28
N ILE A 141 5.98 -7.02 0.93
CA ILE A 141 5.02 -6.78 2.01
C ILE A 141 3.67 -6.52 1.36
N VAL A 142 2.67 -7.33 1.71
CA VAL A 142 1.29 -7.13 1.24
C VAL A 142 0.50 -6.35 2.28
N MET A 143 -0.19 -5.33 1.81
CA MET A 143 -0.94 -4.37 2.59
C MET A 143 -2.34 -4.24 2.01
N ARG A 144 -3.31 -3.87 2.84
CA ARG A 144 -4.66 -3.54 2.41
C ARG A 144 -4.95 -2.09 2.73
N VAL A 145 -5.36 -1.35 1.72
CA VAL A 145 -5.69 0.05 1.82
C VAL A 145 -7.21 0.16 1.64
N THR A 146 -7.89 0.62 2.69
CA THR A 146 -9.34 0.86 2.70
C THR A 146 -9.61 2.33 2.46
N LEU A 147 -10.57 2.66 1.60
CA LEU A 147 -11.07 4.03 1.53
C LEU A 147 -12.22 4.20 2.48
N THR A 148 -12.05 5.11 3.42
CA THR A 148 -13.07 5.46 4.38
C THR A 148 -13.58 6.86 4.02
N GLY A 149 -14.86 6.95 3.69
CA GLY A 149 -15.52 8.25 3.61
C GLY A 149 -15.72 8.78 5.02
N MET A 150 -15.34 10.04 5.29
CA MET A 150 -16.09 10.78 6.30
C MET A 150 -17.44 11.09 5.67
N ARG A 151 -18.47 10.41 6.18
CA ARG A 151 -19.87 10.64 5.85
C ARG A 151 -20.30 12.04 6.27
#